data_AF-X1VWZ3-F1
#
_entry.id   AF-X1VWZ3-F1
#
_cell.length_a   1.000
_cell.length_b   1.000
_cell.length_c   1.000
_cell.angle_alpha   90.00
_cell.angle_beta   90.00
_cell.angle_gamma   90.00
#
_symmetry.space_group_name_H-M   'P 1'
#
loop_
_entity.id
_entity.type
_entity.pdbx_description
1 polymer ?
#
loop_
_entity_poly.entity_id
_entity_poly.type
_entity_poly.pdbx_seq_one_letter_code
_entity_poly.pdbx_strand_id
1 'polypeptide(L)'
;MDFRYTSTTVYETFPFPQWGMLHGVESDKKIPEKSKFVKDIAKCAREFREFRNKIRTDNNLSLRDLYRGLELPGDHPLKKAKKKLDEAVWSAYYYGLPQDMQEEDPLEFLLELNLLCYEKEKEGHQIVGPGL
;
A
#
# COMPACT_ATOMS: atom_id res chain seq x y z
N MET A 1 -15.44 17.40 2.30
CA MET A 1 -14.03 17.85 2.35
C MET A 1 -13.40 17.54 1.01
N ASP A 2 -12.54 18.41 0.50
CA ASP A 2 -11.79 18.17 -0.75
C ASP A 2 -10.38 17.69 -0.38
N PHE A 3 -9.98 16.53 -0.88
CA PHE A 3 -8.67 15.97 -0.59
C PHE A 3 -7.62 16.67 -1.45
N ARG A 4 -6.73 17.44 -0.81
CA ARG A 4 -5.63 18.11 -1.50
C ARG A 4 -4.39 17.23 -1.48
N TYR A 5 -4.12 16.59 -2.62
CA TYR A 5 -2.92 15.78 -2.81
C TYR A 5 -1.76 16.64 -3.31
N THR A 6 -0.63 16.63 -2.61
CA THR A 6 0.61 17.28 -3.01
C THR A 6 1.76 16.29 -2.89
N SER A 7 2.53 16.13 -3.98
CA SER A 7 3.61 15.13 -4.03
C SER A 7 4.63 15.30 -2.91
N THR A 8 4.98 16.55 -2.58
CA THR A 8 6.00 16.88 -1.58
C THR A 8 5.62 16.54 -0.14
N THR A 9 4.33 16.54 0.19
CA THR A 9 3.87 16.26 1.57
C THR A 9 3.19 14.92 1.74
N VAL A 10 2.73 14.31 0.63
CA VAL A 10 2.00 13.04 0.65
C VAL A 10 2.79 11.91 0.00
N TYR A 11 3.45 12.13 -1.15
CA TYR A 11 4.13 11.03 -1.85
C TYR A 11 5.55 10.82 -1.34
N GLU A 12 6.32 11.90 -1.21
CA GLU A 12 7.74 11.86 -0.84
C GLU A 12 7.96 11.38 0.61
N THR A 13 6.98 11.61 1.47
CA THR A 13 7.00 11.24 2.89
C THR A 13 6.32 9.90 3.17
N PHE A 14 5.70 9.27 2.17
CA PHE A 14 4.94 8.03 2.38
C PHE A 14 5.89 6.85 2.54
N PRO A 15 5.94 6.20 3.72
CA PRO A 15 6.86 5.10 3.93
C PRO A 15 6.32 3.87 3.21
N PHE A 16 7.13 3.31 2.31
CA PHE A 16 6.83 2.06 1.64
C PHE A 16 8.03 1.11 1.77
N PRO A 17 7.84 -0.10 2.32
CA PRO A 17 8.94 -1.01 2.58
C PRO A 17 9.52 -1.53 1.28
N GLN A 18 10.81 -1.29 1.11
CA GLN A 18 11.62 -1.99 0.12
C GLN A 18 11.96 -3.34 0.76
N TRP A 19 11.43 -4.46 0.26
CA TRP A 19 11.52 -5.81 0.87
C TRP A 19 12.93 -6.43 0.95
N GLY A 20 13.98 -5.62 1.04
CA GLY A 20 15.29 -6.00 1.57
C GLY A 20 15.41 -5.49 2.99
N MET A 21 15.78 -6.38 3.92
CA MET A 21 16.07 -6.16 5.35
C MET A 21 16.10 -4.68 5.75
N LEU A 22 15.08 -4.23 6.50
CA LEU A 22 15.23 -3.04 7.33
C LEU A 22 16.47 -3.26 8.20
N HIS A 23 17.51 -2.45 8.01
CA HIS A 23 18.75 -2.57 8.76
C HIS A 23 18.46 -2.42 10.26
N GLY A 24 18.71 -3.48 11.03
CA GLY A 24 18.42 -3.53 12.47
C GLY A 24 17.10 -4.20 12.86
N VAL A 25 16.29 -4.64 11.90
CA VAL A 25 15.15 -5.53 12.15
C VAL A 25 15.59 -6.96 11.82
N GLU A 26 15.86 -7.75 12.85
CA GLU A 26 16.07 -9.19 12.72
C GLU A 26 14.77 -9.81 12.21
N SER A 27 14.69 -10.05 10.92
CA SER A 27 13.60 -10.83 10.34
C SER A 27 14.08 -12.26 10.15
N ASP A 28 13.43 -13.21 10.83
CA ASP A 28 13.65 -14.66 10.67
C ASP A 28 13.34 -15.16 9.23
N LYS A 29 12.90 -14.26 8.35
CA LYS A 29 12.40 -14.58 7.01
C LYS A 29 13.45 -14.23 5.95
N LYS A 30 13.84 -15.25 5.19
CA LYS A 30 14.74 -15.15 4.03
C LYS A 30 14.23 -14.09 3.05
N ILE A 31 15.07 -13.10 2.70
CA ILE A 31 14.76 -12.03 1.74
C ILE A 31 14.04 -12.64 0.51
N PRO A 32 12.82 -12.20 0.21
CA PRO A 32 12.07 -12.72 -0.91
C PRO A 32 12.70 -12.12 -2.16
N GLU A 33 12.56 -12.82 -3.27
CA GLU A 33 12.83 -12.18 -4.54
C GLU A 33 11.88 -10.98 -4.67
N LYS A 34 12.41 -9.74 -4.59
CA LYS A 34 11.64 -8.47 -4.63
C LYS A 34 10.55 -8.48 -5.72
N SER A 35 10.81 -9.20 -6.80
CA SER A 35 9.90 -9.40 -7.91
C SER A 35 8.56 -10.06 -7.55
N LYS A 36 8.44 -10.89 -6.50
CA LYS A 36 7.22 -11.65 -6.22
C LYS A 36 6.09 -10.75 -5.71
N PHE A 37 6.34 -9.99 -4.65
CA PHE A 37 5.35 -9.03 -4.10
C PHE A 37 4.95 -7.98 -5.12
N VAL A 38 5.92 -7.42 -5.86
CA VAL A 38 5.64 -6.47 -6.94
C VAL A 38 4.75 -7.09 -8.02
N LYS A 39 5.02 -8.33 -8.44
CA LYS A 39 4.21 -9.05 -9.43
C LYS A 39 2.80 -9.32 -8.90
N ASP A 40 2.66 -9.71 -7.64
CA ASP A 40 1.37 -10.01 -7.03
C ASP A 40 0.51 -8.75 -6.90
N ILE A 41 1.09 -7.66 -6.37
CA ILE A 41 0.43 -6.35 -6.32
C ILE A 41 0.07 -5.88 -7.73
N ALA A 42 0.99 -5.98 -8.70
CA ALA A 42 0.73 -5.57 -10.08
C ALA A 42 -0.38 -6.39 -10.74
N LYS A 43 -0.46 -7.69 -10.46
CA LYS A 43 -1.52 -8.58 -10.94
C LYS A 43 -2.87 -8.15 -10.35
N CYS A 44 -2.96 -7.98 -9.03
CA CYS A 44 -4.17 -7.53 -8.35
C CYS A 44 -4.61 -6.14 -8.83
N ALA A 45 -3.67 -5.21 -9.02
CA ALA A 45 -3.94 -3.86 -9.51
C ALA A 45 -4.48 -3.88 -10.94
N ARG A 46 -3.93 -4.74 -11.81
CA ARG A 46 -4.43 -4.93 -13.18
C ARG A 46 -5.86 -5.49 -13.17
N GLU A 47 -6.10 -6.54 -12.41
CA GLU A 47 -7.44 -7.15 -12.28
C GLU A 47 -8.46 -6.15 -11.74
N PHE A 48 -8.10 -5.35 -10.74
CA PHE A 48 -8.93 -4.27 -10.22
C PHE A 48 -9.25 -3.22 -11.29
N ARG A 49 -8.24 -2.79 -12.07
CA ARG A 49 -8.42 -1.81 -13.14
C ARG A 49 -9.33 -2.33 -14.24
N GLU A 50 -9.17 -3.59 -14.65
CA GLU A 50 -10.03 -4.24 -15.63
C GLU A 50 -11.47 -4.33 -15.12
N PHE A 51 -11.66 -4.77 -13.88
CA PHE A 51 -12.97 -4.87 -13.26
C PHE A 51 -13.67 -3.51 -13.13
N ARG A 52 -12.91 -2.48 -12.72
CA ARG A 52 -13.37 -1.09 -12.68
C ARG A 52 -13.83 -0.61 -14.06
N ASN A 53 -13.04 -0.91 -15.09
CA ASN A 53 -13.37 -0.51 -16.45
C ASN A 53 -14.60 -1.23 -16.99
N LYS A 54 -14.77 -2.52 -16.69
CA LYS A 54 -15.99 -3.29 -17.05
C LYS A 54 -17.23 -2.66 -16.43
N ILE A 55 -17.24 -2.45 -15.11
CA ILE A 55 -18.38 -1.81 -14.42
C ILE A 55 -18.68 -0.44 -15.01
N ARG A 56 -17.63 0.34 -15.30
CA ARG A 56 -17.77 1.67 -15.90
C ARG A 56 -18.45 1.60 -17.27
N THR A 57 -18.03 0.67 -18.13
CA THR A 57 -18.58 0.49 -19.47
C THR A 57 -20.00 -0.09 -19.42
N ASP A 58 -20.23 -1.10 -18.59
CA ASP A 58 -21.52 -1.80 -18.50
C ASP A 58 -22.63 -0.91 -17.95
N ASN A 59 -22.30 -0.01 -17.02
CA ASN A 59 -23.26 0.90 -16.38
C ASN A 59 -23.19 2.34 -16.91
N ASN A 60 -22.31 2.61 -17.88
CA ASN A 60 -22.03 3.94 -18.44
C ASN A 60 -21.80 5.03 -17.37
N LEU A 61 -21.14 4.67 -16.26
CA LEU A 61 -20.94 5.53 -15.10
C LEU A 61 -19.66 6.38 -15.23
N SER A 62 -19.65 7.57 -14.65
CA SER A 62 -18.40 8.32 -14.47
C SER A 62 -17.58 7.71 -13.32
N LEU A 63 -16.25 7.96 -13.31
CA LEU A 63 -15.40 7.54 -12.18
C LEU A 63 -15.89 8.14 -10.85
N ARG A 64 -16.40 9.37 -10.88
CA ARG A 64 -16.95 10.03 -9.69
C ARG A 64 -18.17 9.27 -9.14
N ASP A 65 -19.07 8.83 -10.01
CA ASP A 65 -20.26 8.07 -9.61
C ASP A 65 -19.88 6.70 -9.05
N LEU A 66 -18.87 6.08 -9.66
CA LEU A 66 -18.32 4.80 -9.21
C LEU A 66 -17.69 4.89 -7.81
N TYR A 67 -16.92 5.95 -7.52
CA TYR A 67 -16.35 6.18 -6.18
C TYR A 67 -17.41 6.62 -5.16
N ARG A 68 -18.43 7.38 -5.55
CA ARG A 68 -19.58 7.66 -4.67
C ARG A 68 -20.35 6.39 -4.32
N GLY A 69 -20.52 5.48 -5.27
CA GLY A 69 -21.12 4.16 -5.03
C GLY A 69 -20.30 3.26 -4.09
N LEU A 70 -18.97 3.46 -4.03
CA LEU A 70 -18.10 2.81 -3.06
C LEU A 70 -18.30 3.34 -1.63
N GLU A 71 -18.69 4.60 -1.45
CA GLU A 71 -18.96 5.19 -0.13
C GLU A 71 -20.30 4.72 0.46
N LEU A 72 -21.24 4.28 -0.39
CA LEU A 72 -22.54 3.79 0.07
C LEU A 72 -22.41 2.44 0.79
N PRO A 73 -23.15 2.20 1.89
CA PRO A 73 -23.23 0.89 2.52
C PRO A 73 -23.86 -0.12 1.55
N GLY A 74 -23.17 -1.22 1.30
CA GLY A 74 -23.58 -2.22 0.31
C GLY A 74 -22.41 -3.09 -0.16
N ASP A 75 -22.74 -4.33 -0.53
CA ASP A 75 -21.78 -5.33 -1.01
C ASP A 75 -21.45 -5.07 -2.49
N HIS A 76 -20.70 -4.01 -2.74
CA HIS A 76 -20.28 -3.65 -4.10
C HIS A 76 -19.09 -4.52 -4.49
N PRO A 77 -19.12 -5.23 -5.64
CA PRO A 77 -18.05 -6.16 -6.02
C PRO A 77 -16.69 -5.46 -6.20
N LEU A 78 -16.69 -4.16 -6.48
CA LEU A 78 -15.48 -3.33 -6.50
C LEU A 78 -14.83 -3.19 -5.12
N LYS A 79 -15.59 -3.21 -4.02
CA LYS A 79 -15.03 -3.23 -2.65
C LYS A 79 -14.27 -4.53 -2.40
N LYS A 80 -14.81 -5.66 -2.86
CA LYS A 80 -14.11 -6.97 -2.76
C LYS A 80 -12.82 -6.97 -3.57
N ALA A 81 -12.86 -6.44 -4.78
CA ALA A 81 -11.66 -6.31 -5.62
C ALA A 81 -10.62 -5.36 -5.00
N LYS A 82 -11.06 -4.25 -4.40
CA LYS A 82 -10.19 -3.33 -3.65
C LYS A 82 -9.58 -4.02 -2.44
N LYS A 83 -10.38 -4.75 -1.65
CA LYS A 83 -9.92 -5.48 -0.47
C LYS A 83 -8.81 -6.48 -0.82
N LYS A 84 -8.91 -7.20 -1.95
CA LYS A 84 -7.84 -8.09 -2.42
C LYS A 84 -6.53 -7.35 -2.73
N LEU A 85 -6.62 -6.16 -3.32
CA LEU A 85 -5.45 -5.32 -3.55
C LEU A 85 -4.87 -4.83 -2.23
N ASP A 86 -5.73 -4.37 -1.31
CA ASP A 86 -5.32 -3.94 0.02
C ASP A 86 -4.64 -5.09 0.78
N GLU A 87 -5.18 -6.30 0.76
CA GLU A 87 -4.57 -7.51 1.35
C GLU A 87 -3.19 -7.83 0.75
N ALA A 88 -3.02 -7.66 -0.56
CA ALA A 88 -1.71 -7.85 -1.22
C ALA A 88 -0.70 -6.77 -0.79
N VAL A 89 -1.15 -5.53 -0.64
CA VAL A 89 -0.33 -4.41 -0.15
C VAL A 89 0.05 -4.62 1.33
N TRP A 90 -0.91 -5.00 2.18
CA TRP A 90 -0.67 -5.34 3.59
C TRP A 90 0.31 -6.50 3.74
N SER A 91 0.15 -7.55 2.94
CA SER A 91 1.08 -8.68 2.91
C SER A 91 2.50 -8.23 2.58
N ALA A 92 2.61 -7.21 1.73
CA ALA A 92 3.87 -6.56 1.42
C ALA A 92 4.39 -5.72 2.61
N TYR A 93 3.54 -4.94 3.25
CA TYR A 93 3.93 -4.14 4.42
C TYR A 93 4.45 -5.01 5.56
N TYR A 94 3.71 -6.05 5.92
CA TYR A 94 4.09 -6.98 7.00
C TYR A 94 5.26 -7.89 6.63
N TYR A 95 5.70 -7.87 5.38
CA TYR A 95 6.83 -8.67 4.96
C TYR A 95 8.14 -8.04 5.44
N GLY A 96 8.78 -8.69 6.42
CA GLY A 96 10.06 -8.24 6.99
C GLY A 96 9.92 -7.31 8.19
N LEU A 97 8.69 -7.02 8.63
CA LEU A 97 8.40 -6.35 9.89
C LEU A 97 8.17 -7.38 11.02
N PRO A 98 8.55 -7.04 12.26
CA PRO A 98 8.26 -7.88 13.43
C PRO A 98 6.74 -7.99 13.63
N GLN A 99 6.29 -9.11 14.20
CA GLN A 99 4.85 -9.32 14.48
C GLN A 99 4.29 -8.26 15.43
N ASP A 100 5.14 -7.69 16.28
CA ASP A 100 4.77 -6.67 17.26
C ASP A 100 4.38 -5.32 16.60
N MET A 101 4.86 -5.04 15.39
CA MET A 101 4.48 -3.87 14.58
C MET A 101 3.29 -4.15 13.65
N GLN A 102 2.67 -5.33 13.72
CA GLN A 102 1.48 -5.62 12.93
C GLN A 102 0.25 -5.05 13.64
N GLU A 103 0.14 -3.73 13.63
CA GLU A 103 -0.98 -3.03 14.25
C GLU A 103 -2.27 -3.12 13.43
N GLU A 104 -3.40 -3.03 14.13
CA GLU A 104 -4.73 -2.97 13.52
C GLU A 104 -5.07 -1.57 12.95
N ASP A 105 -4.47 -0.48 13.47
CA ASP A 105 -4.67 0.88 12.96
C ASP A 105 -3.64 1.24 11.87
N PRO A 106 -4.08 1.48 10.62
CA PRO A 106 -3.19 1.85 9.53
C PRO A 106 -2.44 3.17 9.74
N LEU A 107 -2.99 4.13 10.48
CA LEU A 107 -2.34 5.42 10.67
C LEU A 107 -1.19 5.34 11.67
N GLU A 108 -1.39 4.61 12.76
CA GLU A 108 -0.39 4.40 13.81
C GLU A 108 0.79 3.62 13.24
N PHE A 109 0.51 2.51 12.54
CA PHE A 109 1.50 1.75 11.77
C PHE A 109 2.33 2.61 10.80
N LEU A 110 1.68 3.46 9.99
CA LEU A 110 2.39 4.30 9.03
C LEU A 110 3.23 5.38 9.72
N LEU A 111 2.78 5.89 10.87
CA LEU A 111 3.54 6.85 11.66
C LEU A 111 4.78 6.20 12.28
N GLU A 112 4.65 5.03 12.88
CA GLU A 112 5.78 4.28 13.43
C GLU A 112 6.82 3.95 12.36
N LEU A 113 6.36 3.49 11.19
CA LEU A 113 7.26 3.20 10.07
C LEU A 113 8.02 4.44 9.61
N ASN A 114 7.36 5.61 9.60
CA ASN A 114 8.00 6.87 9.25
C ASN A 114 9.04 7.30 10.31
N LEU A 115 8.72 7.15 11.60
CA LEU A 115 9.66 7.42 12.69
C LEU A 115 10.89 6.53 12.62
N LEU A 116 10.71 5.24 12.33
CA LEU A 116 11.81 4.29 12.16
C LEU A 116 12.68 4.69 10.95
N CYS A 117 12.08 5.07 9.82
CA CYS A 117 12.83 5.61 8.69
C CYS A 117 13.64 6.86 9.12
N TYR A 118 13.03 7.81 9.80
CA TYR A 118 13.72 9.02 10.27
C TYR A 118 14.91 8.71 11.21
N GLU A 119 14.75 7.78 12.14
CA GLU A 119 15.85 7.34 13.02
C GLU A 119 16.99 6.73 12.22
N LYS A 120 16.69 5.89 11.22
CA LYS A 120 17.71 5.28 10.35
C LYS A 120 18.41 6.30 9.46
N GLU A 121 17.70 7.33 8.99
CA GLU A 121 18.31 8.45 8.25
C GLU A 121 19.31 9.19 9.13
N LYS A 122 18.92 9.45 10.37
CA LYS A 122 19.77 10.12 11.37
C LYS A 122 20.99 9.29 11.76
N GLU A 123 20.87 7.96 11.78
CA GLU A 123 21.99 7.02 11.95
C GLU A 123 22.93 6.93 10.73
N GLY A 124 22.58 7.57 9.61
CA GLY A 124 23.38 7.60 8.39
C GLY A 124 23.19 6.38 7.49
N HIS A 125 22.13 5.60 7.70
CA HIS A 125 21.79 4.47 6.84
C HIS A 125 21.13 4.95 5.53
N GLN A 126 21.43 4.26 4.42
CA GLN A 126 20.80 4.56 3.13
C GLN A 126 19.32 4.18 3.15
N ILE A 127 18.47 5.19 3.16
CA ILE A 127 17.05 5.04 2.87
C ILE A 127 16.87 5.11 1.36
N VAL A 128 16.24 4.09 0.80
CA VAL A 128 15.89 4.08 -0.62
C VAL A 128 14.54 4.78 -0.76
N GLY A 129 14.55 5.93 -1.43
CA GLY A 129 13.33 6.68 -1.73
C GLY A 129 12.38 5.90 -2.66
N PRO A 130 11.11 6.31 -2.73
CA PRO A 130 10.14 5.70 -3.65
C PRO A 130 10.54 5.99 -5.10
N GLY A 131 11.12 5.01 -5.80
CA GLY A 131 11.38 5.16 -7.24
C GLY A 131 12.56 4.40 -7.87
N LEU A 132 13.25 3.51 -7.14
CA LEU A 132 14.42 2.77 -7.66
C LEU A 132 14.28 1.25 -7.54
#